data_AF-A0AB33EL12-F1
#
_entry.id   AF-A0AB33EL12-F1
#
_cell.length_a   1.000
_cell.length_b   1.000
_cell.length_c   1.000
_cell.angle_alpha   90.00
_cell.angle_beta   90.00
_cell.angle_gamma   90.00
#
_symmetry.space_group_name_H-M   'P 1'
#
loop_
_entity.id
_entity.type
_entity.pdbx_description
1 polymer ?
#
loop_
_entity_poly.entity_id
_entity_poly.type
_entity_poly.pdbx_seq_one_letter_code
_entity_poly.pdbx_strand_id
1 'polypeptide(L)'
;MTTTVPTTVPTDARITGPRVVRAEWIKFRSLRSSLILLAATLVVFAALGLGFSAFLADATIEPGTPAPPGGPSSLDPLGASLGGVNLAQLLIATLGVLLTAGEYATGMIRTSLAAVPRRWPVLTAKITVLAGVSLAVLLPTVLLTFLGGQAVLGDKGIALGDDGVLRAVLGTAAYLAGIGVLGAALGSLLRTTAGALTSVVALLLVVPGVVSLLPESWSETISPYLPSNAGQAFMSLGGDPNLLSPQAGAAVFVGWLIALVGAALTRLLRRDA
;
A
#
# COMPACT_ATOMS: atom_id res chain seq x y z
N MET A 1 -19.39 18.00 55.38
CA MET A 1 -17.94 17.96 55.11
C MET A 1 -17.65 16.71 54.32
N THR A 2 -17.41 16.85 53.02
CA THR A 2 -17.11 15.71 52.12
C THR A 2 -15.61 15.69 51.92
N THR A 3 -14.92 14.73 52.50
CA THR A 3 -13.48 14.53 52.39
C THR A 3 -13.16 13.97 51.01
N THR A 4 -12.56 14.79 50.14
CA THR A 4 -12.00 14.33 48.87
C THR A 4 -10.68 13.62 49.15
N VAL A 5 -10.67 12.29 49.02
CA VAL A 5 -9.43 11.49 49.05
C VAL A 5 -8.62 11.87 47.82
N PRO A 6 -7.35 12.31 47.97
CA PRO A 6 -6.50 12.59 46.83
C PRO A 6 -6.20 11.28 46.09
N THR A 7 -6.71 11.14 44.87
CA THR A 7 -6.34 10.05 43.98
C THR A 7 -4.86 10.19 43.62
N THR A 8 -4.03 9.29 44.13
CA THR A 8 -2.63 9.19 43.75
C THR A 8 -2.58 8.75 42.28
N VAL A 9 -2.21 9.67 41.38
CA VAL A 9 -1.95 9.33 39.98
C VAL A 9 -0.77 8.35 39.96
N PRO A 10 -0.92 7.13 39.41
CA PRO A 10 0.15 6.16 39.39
C PRO A 10 1.38 6.75 38.68
N THR A 11 2.50 6.78 39.39
CA THR A 11 3.80 7.34 38.93
C THR A 11 4.38 6.59 37.72
N ASP A 12 3.80 5.45 37.36
CA ASP A 12 4.14 4.60 36.22
C ASP A 12 3.44 4.99 34.90
N ALA A 13 2.69 6.08 34.85
CA ALA A 13 2.03 6.59 33.65
C ALA A 13 2.98 7.26 32.63
N ARG A 14 4.26 6.85 32.56
CA ARG A 14 5.19 7.38 31.54
C ARG A 14 4.76 6.92 30.14
N ILE A 15 4.61 7.87 29.23
CA ILE A 15 4.25 7.60 27.85
C ILE A 15 5.52 7.19 27.10
N THR A 16 5.59 5.93 26.70
CA THR A 16 6.74 5.34 25.99
C THR A 16 6.33 4.94 24.57
N GLY A 17 7.27 4.93 23.63
CA GLY A 17 7.02 4.50 22.25
C GLY A 17 6.28 3.16 22.12
N PRO A 18 6.68 2.10 22.85
CA PRO A 18 5.96 0.82 22.84
C PRO A 18 4.50 0.91 23.30
N ARG A 19 4.19 1.78 24.28
CA ARG A 19 2.81 2.00 24.73
C ARG A 19 1.97 2.69 23.66
N VAL A 20 2.55 3.61 22.90
CA VAL A 20 1.87 4.28 21.77
C VAL A 20 1.59 3.27 20.64
N VAL A 21 2.56 2.42 20.29
CA VAL A 21 2.37 1.34 19.31
C VAL A 21 1.29 0.36 19.76
N ARG A 22 1.28 -0.03 21.04
CA ARG A 22 0.24 -0.90 21.59
C ARG A 22 -1.15 -0.26 21.52
N ALA A 23 -1.26 1.05 21.78
CA ALA A 23 -2.53 1.76 21.66
C ALA A 23 -3.03 1.79 20.21
N GLU A 24 -2.16 2.08 19.25
CA GLU A 24 -2.51 2.05 17.82
C GLU A 24 -2.88 0.64 17.34
N TRP A 25 -2.19 -0.40 17.84
CA TRP A 25 -2.58 -1.79 17.59
C TRP A 25 -3.98 -2.12 18.10
N ILE A 26 -4.33 -1.68 19.32
CA ILE A 26 -5.67 -1.86 19.89
C ILE A 26 -6.73 -1.14 19.04
N LYS A 27 -6.47 0.10 18.61
CA LYS A 27 -7.37 0.84 17.72
C LYS A 27 -7.59 0.08 16.42
N PHE A 28 -6.50 -0.33 15.76
CA PHE A 28 -6.55 -1.04 14.48
C PHE A 28 -7.44 -2.28 14.56
N ARG A 29 -7.26 -3.14 15.56
CA ARG A 29 -8.06 -4.37 15.73
C ARG A 29 -9.50 -4.12 16.19
N SER A 30 -9.77 -3.01 16.88
CA SER A 30 -11.11 -2.70 17.41
C SER A 30 -12.05 -2.14 16.34
N LEU A 31 -11.50 -1.50 15.30
CA LEU A 31 -12.27 -0.86 14.25
C LEU A 31 -12.64 -1.90 13.20
N ARG A 32 -13.95 -2.23 13.12
CA ARG A 32 -14.48 -3.15 12.11
C ARG A 32 -14.13 -2.70 10.70
N SER A 33 -14.16 -1.40 10.42
CA SER A 33 -13.77 -0.85 9.11
C SER A 33 -12.34 -1.20 8.72
N SER A 34 -11.41 -1.22 9.67
CA SER A 34 -10.01 -1.59 9.42
C SER A 34 -9.90 -3.06 9.00
N LEU A 35 -10.58 -3.94 9.72
CA LEU A 35 -10.58 -5.38 9.43
C LEU A 35 -11.32 -5.69 8.13
N ILE A 36 -12.42 -5.01 7.84
CA ILE A 36 -13.20 -5.18 6.62
C ILE A 36 -12.38 -4.76 5.40
N LEU A 37 -11.73 -3.58 5.42
CA LEU A 37 -10.91 -3.13 4.30
C LEU A 37 -9.66 -3.99 4.11
N LEU A 38 -9.02 -4.42 5.20
CA LEU A 38 -7.90 -5.35 5.10
C LEU A 38 -8.38 -6.66 4.47
N ALA A 39 -9.43 -7.29 5.01
CA ALA A 39 -9.97 -8.53 4.45
C ALA A 39 -10.41 -8.38 2.99
N ALA A 40 -11.10 -7.30 2.64
CA ALA A 40 -11.49 -6.98 1.27
C ALA A 40 -10.26 -6.85 0.35
N THR A 41 -9.18 -6.22 0.82
CA THR A 41 -7.92 -6.13 0.07
C THR A 41 -7.40 -7.52 -0.27
N LEU A 42 -7.33 -8.43 0.72
CA LEU A 42 -6.81 -9.79 0.51
C LEU A 42 -7.70 -10.61 -0.42
N VAL A 43 -9.01 -10.55 -0.20
CA VAL A 43 -10.00 -11.29 -0.98
C VAL A 43 -10.00 -10.81 -2.42
N VAL A 44 -10.05 -9.50 -2.66
CA VAL A 44 -10.03 -8.94 -4.01
C VAL A 44 -8.70 -9.23 -4.71
N PHE A 45 -7.57 -9.10 -4.00
CA PHE A 45 -6.27 -9.47 -4.54
C PHE A 45 -6.24 -10.92 -5.01
N ALA A 46 -6.63 -11.86 -4.13
CA ALA A 46 -6.59 -13.29 -4.42
C ALA A 46 -7.61 -13.69 -5.49
N ALA A 47 -8.84 -13.18 -5.42
CA ALA A 47 -9.90 -13.50 -6.37
C ALA A 47 -9.55 -13.05 -7.79
N LEU A 48 -8.99 -11.85 -7.94
CA LEU A 48 -8.57 -11.35 -9.25
C LEU A 48 -7.32 -12.08 -9.76
N GLY A 49 -6.31 -12.31 -8.91
CA GLY A 49 -5.12 -13.05 -9.31
C GLY A 49 -5.42 -14.48 -9.79
N LEU A 50 -6.26 -15.20 -9.04
CA LEU A 50 -6.72 -16.54 -9.43
C LEU A 50 -7.65 -16.49 -10.65
N GLY A 51 -8.55 -15.50 -10.73
CA GLY A 51 -9.46 -15.31 -11.86
C GLY A 51 -8.73 -15.02 -13.17
N PHE A 52 -7.73 -14.14 -13.16
CA PHE A 52 -6.88 -13.88 -14.32
C PHE A 52 -6.00 -15.08 -14.68
N SER A 53 -5.52 -15.83 -13.69
CA SER A 53 -4.79 -17.07 -13.93
C SER A 53 -5.68 -18.12 -14.62
N ALA A 54 -6.92 -18.29 -14.16
CA ALA A 54 -7.88 -19.20 -14.79
C ALA A 54 -8.25 -18.75 -16.22
N PHE A 55 -8.44 -17.45 -16.42
CA PHE A 55 -8.67 -16.89 -17.74
C PHE A 55 -7.51 -17.16 -18.70
N LEU A 56 -6.27 -17.00 -18.26
CA LEU A 56 -5.08 -17.26 -19.07
C LEU A 56 -4.83 -18.76 -19.32
N ALA A 57 -5.19 -19.61 -18.35
CA ALA A 57 -5.11 -21.06 -18.51
C ALA A 57 -6.02 -21.55 -19.65
N ASP A 58 -7.25 -21.03 -19.72
CA ASP A 58 -8.25 -21.38 -20.74
C ASP A 58 -8.03 -20.65 -22.09
N ALA A 59 -7.26 -19.57 -22.10
CA ALA A 59 -6.93 -18.85 -23.33
C ALA A 59 -6.19 -19.77 -24.33
N THR A 60 -6.85 -20.06 -25.45
CA THR A 60 -6.24 -20.67 -26.65
C THR A 60 -5.48 -19.59 -27.39
N ILE A 61 -4.17 -19.51 -27.17
CA ILE A 61 -3.33 -18.50 -27.81
C ILE A 61 -2.78 -19.10 -29.09
N GLU A 62 -3.32 -18.66 -30.23
CA GLU A 62 -2.72 -18.96 -31.53
C GLU A 62 -1.30 -18.39 -31.57
N PRO A 63 -0.29 -19.19 -31.95
CA PRO A 63 1.08 -18.71 -32.05
C PRO A 63 1.17 -17.46 -32.94
N GLY A 64 1.62 -16.33 -32.38
CA GLY A 64 1.84 -15.08 -33.12
C GLY A 64 0.78 -14.00 -32.96
N THR A 65 -0.20 -14.13 -32.07
CA THR A 65 -1.13 -13.03 -31.76
C THR A 65 -0.40 -11.89 -31.03
N PRO A 66 -0.39 -10.65 -31.57
CA PRO A 66 0.21 -9.50 -30.89
C PRO A 66 -0.52 -9.20 -29.59
N ALA A 67 0.21 -8.91 -28.51
CA ALA A 67 -0.39 -8.46 -27.26
C ALA A 67 -1.17 -7.14 -27.48
N PRO A 68 -2.34 -6.96 -26.85
CA PRO A 68 -3.05 -5.68 -26.90
C PRO A 68 -2.17 -4.54 -26.37
N PRO A 69 -2.19 -3.35 -27.01
CA PRO A 69 -1.48 -2.18 -26.49
C PRO A 69 -1.99 -1.84 -25.09
N GLY A 70 -1.11 -1.87 -24.09
CA GLY A 70 -1.42 -1.50 -22.69
C GLY A 70 -2.02 -2.61 -21.81
N GLY A 71 -2.12 -3.85 -22.32
CA GLY A 71 -2.35 -5.03 -21.47
C GLY A 71 -1.03 -5.68 -21.05
N PRO A 72 -0.99 -6.48 -19.96
CA PRO A 72 0.15 -7.39 -19.78
C PRO A 72 0.32 -8.17 -21.08
N SER A 73 1.57 -8.33 -21.55
CA SER A 73 1.88 -9.26 -22.63
C SER A 73 1.03 -10.50 -22.41
N SER A 74 0.19 -10.87 -23.38
CA SER A 74 -0.93 -11.81 -23.25
C SER A 74 -0.55 -13.23 -22.78
N LEU A 75 0.71 -13.41 -22.38
CA LEU A 75 1.40 -14.61 -21.94
C LEU A 75 2.35 -14.28 -20.76
N ASP A 76 1.96 -13.45 -19.79
CA ASP A 76 2.72 -13.26 -18.54
C ASP A 76 2.06 -14.01 -17.36
N PRO A 77 2.54 -15.23 -17.03
CA PRO A 77 2.08 -16.01 -15.89
C PRO A 77 2.17 -15.28 -14.55
N LEU A 78 3.20 -14.44 -14.38
CA LEU A 78 3.40 -13.68 -13.15
C LEU A 78 2.34 -12.59 -13.04
N GLY A 79 2.20 -11.77 -14.09
CA GLY A 79 1.22 -10.70 -14.18
C GLY A 79 -0.22 -11.19 -14.01
N ALA A 80 -0.55 -12.37 -14.54
CA ALA A 80 -1.86 -12.99 -14.32
C ALA A 80 -2.10 -13.31 -12.84
N SER A 81 -1.17 -14.01 -12.18
CA SER A 81 -1.30 -14.36 -10.77
C SER A 81 -1.27 -13.16 -9.82
N LEU A 82 -0.56 -12.09 -10.18
CA LEU A 82 -0.44 -10.88 -9.37
C LEU A 82 -1.38 -9.75 -9.83
N GLY A 83 -2.25 -9.98 -10.82
CA GLY A 83 -3.08 -8.94 -11.43
C GLY A 83 -4.09 -8.29 -10.46
N GLY A 84 -4.33 -8.89 -9.30
CA GLY A 84 -5.12 -8.30 -8.21
C GLY A 84 -4.53 -7.03 -7.59
N VAL A 85 -3.26 -6.69 -7.84
CA VAL A 85 -2.59 -5.48 -7.32
C VAL A 85 -3.39 -4.20 -7.60
N ASN A 86 -3.92 -4.04 -8.82
CA ASN A 86 -4.53 -2.78 -9.27
C ASN A 86 -5.76 -2.36 -8.45
N LEU A 87 -6.57 -3.32 -7.98
CA LEU A 87 -7.69 -3.01 -7.08
C LEU A 87 -7.29 -3.09 -5.60
N ALA A 88 -6.42 -4.03 -5.24
CA ALA A 88 -5.94 -4.18 -3.87
C ALA A 88 -5.23 -2.91 -3.36
N GLN A 89 -4.46 -2.25 -4.22
CA GLN A 89 -3.75 -1.01 -3.88
C GLN A 89 -4.71 0.12 -3.48
N LEU A 90 -5.89 0.20 -4.09
CA LEU A 90 -6.90 1.21 -3.75
C LEU A 90 -7.53 0.93 -2.39
N LEU A 91 -7.83 -0.34 -2.10
CA LEU A 91 -8.42 -0.75 -0.83
C LEU A 91 -7.44 -0.55 0.34
N ILE A 92 -6.17 -0.92 0.16
CA ILE A 92 -5.15 -0.74 1.20
C ILE A 92 -4.77 0.73 1.39
N ALA A 93 -4.72 1.53 0.31
CA ALA A 93 -4.53 2.98 0.43
C ALA A 93 -5.72 3.62 1.17
N THR A 94 -6.95 3.19 0.87
CA THR A 94 -8.16 3.66 1.56
C THR A 94 -8.10 3.34 3.05
N LEU A 95 -7.66 2.13 3.42
CA LEU A 95 -7.42 1.77 4.82
C LEU A 95 -6.44 2.75 5.48
N GLY A 96 -5.31 3.04 4.84
CA GLY A 96 -4.34 4.01 5.34
C GLY A 96 -4.92 5.42 5.52
N VAL A 97 -5.67 5.90 4.52
CA VAL A 97 -6.36 7.19 4.59
C VAL A 97 -7.35 7.23 5.75
N LEU A 98 -8.20 6.21 5.91
CA LEU A 98 -9.21 6.19 6.99
C LEU A 98 -8.58 6.12 8.38
N LEU A 99 -7.49 5.38 8.55
CA LEU A 99 -6.77 5.29 9.83
C LEU A 99 -6.17 6.62 10.29
N THR A 100 -5.95 7.55 9.36
CA THR A 100 -5.34 8.86 9.61
C THR A 100 -6.36 9.99 9.49
N ALA A 101 -6.90 10.23 8.31
CA ALA A 101 -7.88 11.28 8.06
C ALA A 101 -9.18 11.11 8.88
N GLY A 102 -9.57 9.87 9.20
CA GLY A 102 -10.73 9.59 10.04
C GLY A 102 -10.62 10.13 11.47
N GLU A 103 -9.41 10.23 12.02
CA GLU A 103 -9.19 10.83 13.35
C GLU A 103 -9.38 12.35 13.32
N TYR A 104 -9.15 13.00 12.18
CA TYR A 104 -9.44 14.42 12.00
C TYR A 104 -10.94 14.67 11.87
N ALA A 105 -11.65 13.83 11.11
CA ALA A 105 -13.10 13.95 10.93
C ALA A 105 -13.87 13.77 12.25
N THR A 106 -13.41 12.89 13.13
CA THR A 106 -14.05 12.59 14.43
C THR A 106 -13.54 13.45 15.60
N GLY A 107 -12.50 14.25 15.39
CA GLY A 107 -11.84 15.01 16.46
C GLY A 107 -10.95 14.18 17.40
N MET A 108 -10.85 12.85 17.20
CA MET A 108 -10.02 11.93 18.00
C MET A 108 -8.52 12.28 17.97
N ILE A 109 -8.07 13.00 16.93
CA ILE A 109 -6.68 13.48 16.88
C ILE A 109 -6.34 14.38 18.07
N ARG A 110 -7.29 15.19 18.58
CA ARG A 110 -7.06 16.10 19.70
C ARG A 110 -6.85 15.35 21.00
N THR A 111 -7.62 14.29 21.24
CA THR A 111 -7.46 13.45 22.43
C THR A 111 -6.15 12.65 22.38
N SER A 112 -5.79 12.14 21.20
CA SER A 112 -4.52 11.41 21.01
C SER A 112 -3.31 12.30 21.24
N LEU A 113 -3.33 13.55 20.77
CA LEU A 113 -2.25 14.51 20.96
C LEU A 113 -2.22 15.11 22.38
N ALA A 114 -3.36 15.23 23.06
CA ALA A 114 -3.39 15.62 24.47
C ALA A 114 -2.78 14.52 25.36
N ALA A 115 -2.99 13.25 24.99
CA ALA A 115 -2.48 12.10 25.73
C ALA A 115 -1.00 11.79 25.48
N VAL A 116 -0.38 12.33 24.41
CA VAL A 116 1.03 12.07 24.07
C VAL A 116 1.78 13.41 23.90
N PRO A 117 2.65 13.81 24.84
CA PRO A 117 3.24 15.15 24.88
C PRO A 117 4.19 15.44 23.71
N ARG A 118 4.74 14.40 23.08
CA ARG A 118 5.48 14.52 21.81
C ARG A 118 4.56 14.06 20.68
N ARG A 119 4.42 14.84 19.61
CA ARG A 119 3.43 14.56 18.54
C ARG A 119 3.90 13.55 17.49
N TRP A 120 5.21 13.44 17.25
CA TRP A 120 5.78 12.54 16.24
C TRP A 120 5.53 11.03 16.52
N PRO A 121 5.56 10.51 17.76
CA PRO A 121 5.39 9.08 18.04
C PRO A 121 4.03 8.55 17.62
N VAL A 122 2.99 9.39 17.59
CA VAL A 122 1.62 8.98 17.22
C VAL A 122 1.57 8.59 15.75
N LEU A 123 2.07 9.45 14.86
CA LEU A 123 2.07 9.17 13.42
C LEU A 123 3.02 8.01 13.09
N THR A 124 4.21 7.98 13.67
CA THR A 124 5.16 6.88 13.41
C THR A 124 4.62 5.55 13.92
N ALA A 125 4.03 5.50 15.12
CA ALA A 125 3.43 4.27 15.65
C ALA A 125 2.30 3.75 14.76
N LYS A 126 1.44 4.64 14.28
CA LYS A 126 0.33 4.29 13.38
C LYS A 126 0.83 3.73 12.06
N ILE A 127 1.84 4.38 11.45
CA ILE A 127 2.49 3.90 10.22
C ILE A 127 3.15 2.54 10.46
N THR A 128 3.86 2.36 11.58
CA THR A 128 4.51 1.09 11.93
C THR A 128 3.50 -0.03 12.11
N VAL A 129 2.39 0.21 12.82
CA VAL A 129 1.31 -0.78 12.98
C VAL A 129 0.70 -1.12 11.63
N LEU A 130 0.33 -0.12 10.83
CA LEU A 130 -0.25 -0.35 9.51
C LEU A 130 0.70 -1.17 8.62
N ALA A 131 1.96 -0.72 8.46
CA ALA A 131 2.95 -1.39 7.63
C ALA A 131 3.22 -2.82 8.11
N GLY A 132 3.40 -3.01 9.43
CA GLY A 132 3.67 -4.33 10.01
C GLY A 132 2.52 -5.31 9.80
N VAL A 133 1.28 -4.86 10.01
CA VAL A 133 0.09 -5.71 9.84
C VAL A 133 -0.18 -6.00 8.37
N SER A 134 -0.08 -4.98 7.51
CA SER A 134 -0.19 -5.15 6.07
C SER A 134 0.84 -6.15 5.56
N LEU A 135 2.12 -6.03 5.93
CA LEU A 135 3.14 -7.00 5.52
C LEU A 135 2.86 -8.40 6.05
N ALA A 136 2.50 -8.54 7.33
CA ALA A 136 2.26 -9.83 7.96
C ALA A 136 1.15 -10.64 7.27
N VAL A 137 0.17 -9.97 6.67
CA VAL A 137 -0.96 -10.62 6.01
C VAL A 137 -0.82 -10.63 4.49
N LEU A 138 -0.29 -9.57 3.87
CA LEU A 138 -0.09 -9.52 2.42
C LEU A 138 1.01 -10.47 1.95
N LEU A 139 2.09 -10.68 2.71
CA LEU A 139 3.14 -11.63 2.32
C LEU A 139 2.58 -13.05 2.08
N PRO A 140 1.88 -13.69 3.05
CA PRO A 140 1.30 -14.99 2.81
C PRO A 140 0.18 -14.95 1.77
N THR A 141 -0.65 -13.89 1.71
CA THR A 141 -1.70 -13.79 0.69
C THR A 141 -1.11 -13.74 -0.72
N VAL A 142 -0.12 -12.89 -0.97
CA VAL A 142 0.53 -12.75 -2.28
C VAL A 142 1.22 -14.06 -2.67
N LEU A 143 1.93 -14.71 -1.73
CA LEU A 143 2.56 -16.00 -1.97
C LEU A 143 1.53 -17.09 -2.32
N LEU A 144 0.45 -17.20 -1.55
CA LEU A 144 -0.60 -18.20 -1.78
C LEU A 144 -1.36 -17.96 -3.09
N THR A 145 -1.65 -16.70 -3.43
CA THR A 145 -2.26 -16.36 -4.72
C THR A 145 -1.33 -16.65 -5.88
N PHE A 146 -0.02 -16.37 -5.75
CA PHE A 146 0.97 -16.77 -6.75
C PHE A 146 0.98 -18.29 -6.94
N LEU A 147 1.19 -19.05 -5.87
CA LEU A 147 1.23 -20.52 -5.95
C LEU A 147 -0.07 -21.11 -6.50
N GLY A 148 -1.22 -20.60 -6.05
CA GLY A 148 -2.53 -21.02 -6.56
C GLY A 148 -2.73 -20.67 -8.03
N GLY A 149 -2.32 -19.48 -8.45
CA GLY A 149 -2.40 -19.05 -9.84
C GLY A 149 -1.50 -19.86 -10.76
N GLN A 150 -0.25 -20.13 -10.34
CA GLN A 150 0.65 -21.00 -11.09
C GLN A 150 0.15 -22.45 -11.17
N ALA A 151 -0.46 -22.97 -10.10
CA ALA A 151 -1.10 -24.29 -10.12
C ALA A 151 -2.28 -24.36 -11.11
N VAL A 152 -3.04 -23.27 -11.25
CA VAL A 152 -4.12 -23.15 -12.25
C VAL A 152 -3.55 -23.10 -13.67
N LEU A 153 -2.40 -22.44 -13.87
CA LEU A 153 -1.75 -22.35 -15.19
C LEU A 153 -1.13 -23.66 -15.66
N GLY A 154 -0.77 -24.57 -14.75
CA GLY A 154 -0.14 -25.85 -15.10
C GLY A 154 1.15 -25.65 -15.89
N ASP A 155 1.23 -26.25 -17.08
CA ASP A 155 2.41 -26.18 -17.95
C ASP A 155 2.76 -24.77 -18.44
N LYS A 156 1.81 -23.83 -18.37
CA LYS A 156 2.03 -22.41 -18.70
C LYS A 156 2.63 -21.62 -17.52
N GLY A 157 2.74 -22.23 -16.34
CA GLY A 157 3.20 -21.57 -15.12
C GLY A 157 4.72 -21.41 -15.06
N ILE A 158 5.15 -20.59 -14.10
CA ILE A 158 6.54 -20.34 -13.73
C ILE A 158 6.78 -20.75 -12.28
N ALA A 159 8.03 -21.09 -11.97
CA ALA A 159 8.42 -21.47 -10.62
C ALA A 159 8.83 -20.26 -9.78
N LEU A 160 8.64 -20.36 -8.46
CA LEU A 160 9.12 -19.33 -7.52
C LEU A 160 10.65 -19.15 -7.56
N GLY A 161 11.36 -20.21 -7.95
CA GLY A 161 12.81 -20.23 -8.09
C GLY A 161 13.34 -19.65 -9.41
N ASP A 162 12.46 -19.33 -10.35
CA ASP A 162 12.87 -18.69 -11.61
C ASP A 162 13.39 -17.27 -11.32
N ASP A 163 14.29 -16.81 -12.18
CA ASP A 163 14.99 -15.55 -11.95
C ASP A 163 14.00 -14.38 -11.84
N GLY A 164 14.18 -13.55 -10.81
CA GLY A 164 13.32 -12.40 -10.52
C GLY A 164 11.93 -12.71 -9.94
N VAL A 165 11.42 -13.95 -9.96
CA VAL A 165 10.05 -14.27 -9.49
C VAL A 165 9.90 -14.05 -7.99
N LEU A 166 10.83 -14.57 -7.18
CA LEU A 166 10.80 -14.36 -5.73
C LEU A 166 10.85 -12.86 -5.38
N ARG A 167 11.68 -12.08 -6.09
CA ARG A 167 11.74 -10.62 -5.93
C ARG A 167 10.39 -9.99 -6.25
N ALA A 168 9.75 -10.37 -7.35
CA ALA A 168 8.46 -9.81 -7.75
C ALA A 168 7.34 -10.13 -6.74
N VAL A 169 7.30 -11.35 -6.22
CA VAL A 169 6.33 -11.79 -5.20
C VAL A 169 6.52 -11.01 -3.89
N LEU A 170 7.75 -10.94 -3.37
CA LEU A 170 8.06 -10.17 -2.16
C LEU A 170 7.84 -8.67 -2.37
N GLY A 171 8.24 -8.17 -3.54
CA GLY A 171 8.03 -6.81 -3.99
C GLY A 171 6.55 -6.44 -3.99
N THR A 172 5.67 -7.31 -4.48
CA THR A 172 4.23 -7.06 -4.54
C THR A 172 3.62 -6.86 -3.15
N ALA A 173 3.99 -7.68 -2.17
CA ALA A 173 3.56 -7.49 -0.79
C ALA A 173 4.11 -6.19 -0.19
N ALA A 174 5.39 -5.87 -0.44
CA ALA A 174 6.03 -4.65 0.02
C ALA A 174 5.41 -3.39 -0.61
N TYR A 175 5.07 -3.44 -1.90
CA TYR A 175 4.39 -2.38 -2.64
C TYR A 175 3.02 -2.10 -2.03
N LEU A 176 2.17 -3.12 -1.87
CA LEU A 176 0.83 -2.93 -1.30
C LEU A 176 0.88 -2.41 0.14
N ALA A 177 1.79 -2.89 0.98
CA ALA A 177 2.00 -2.34 2.31
C ALA A 177 2.47 -0.88 2.26
N GLY A 178 3.39 -0.55 1.35
CA GLY A 178 3.87 0.81 1.09
C GLY A 178 2.76 1.73 0.60
N ILE A 179 1.86 1.26 -0.26
CA ILE A 179 0.69 2.03 -0.71
C ILE A 179 -0.27 2.31 0.45
N GLY A 180 -0.44 1.37 1.39
CA GLY A 180 -1.15 1.64 2.65
C GLY A 180 -0.50 2.80 3.43
N VAL A 181 0.82 2.80 3.55
CA VAL A 181 1.58 3.89 4.18
C VAL A 181 1.45 5.21 3.42
N LEU A 182 1.49 5.18 2.09
CA LEU A 182 1.28 6.35 1.22
C LEU A 182 -0.11 6.95 1.47
N GLY A 183 -1.16 6.12 1.52
CA GLY A 183 -2.51 6.53 1.86
C GLY A 183 -2.59 7.16 3.25
N ALA A 184 -1.93 6.56 4.25
CA ALA A 184 -1.85 7.13 5.60
C ALA A 184 -1.11 8.49 5.62
N ALA A 185 -0.03 8.63 4.86
CA ALA A 185 0.71 9.89 4.76
C ALA A 185 -0.17 10.98 4.13
N LEU A 186 -0.88 10.69 3.04
CA LEU A 186 -1.80 11.63 2.41
C LEU A 186 -2.99 11.98 3.32
N GLY A 187 -3.57 10.99 4.02
CA GLY A 187 -4.65 11.22 4.97
C GLY A 187 -4.23 12.13 6.13
N SER A 188 -3.03 11.92 6.67
CA SER A 188 -2.45 12.79 7.70
C SER A 188 -2.10 14.19 7.18
N LEU A 189 -1.56 14.28 5.96
CA LEU A 189 -1.16 15.53 5.34
C LEU A 189 -2.39 16.39 5.00
N LEU A 190 -3.41 15.82 4.38
CA LEU A 190 -4.57 16.56 3.88
C LEU A 190 -5.64 16.80 4.96
N ARG A 191 -5.65 15.98 6.02
CA ARG A 191 -6.59 16.07 7.15
C ARG A 191 -8.07 15.98 6.76
N THR A 192 -8.38 15.50 5.56
CA THR A 192 -9.75 15.27 5.07
C THR A 192 -9.80 13.92 4.36
N THR A 193 -10.84 13.13 4.63
CA THR A 193 -10.99 11.80 4.01
C THR A 193 -11.20 11.91 2.50
N ALA A 194 -12.12 12.78 2.07
CA ALA A 194 -12.43 12.96 0.65
C ALA A 194 -11.20 13.43 -0.14
N GLY A 195 -10.52 14.49 0.32
CA GLY A 195 -9.33 15.00 -0.36
C GLY A 195 -8.19 13.99 -0.43
N ALA A 196 -8.00 13.20 0.62
CA ALA A 196 -6.96 12.17 0.65
C ALA A 196 -7.26 10.98 -0.27
N LEU A 197 -8.50 10.48 -0.30
CA LEU A 197 -8.89 9.43 -1.24
C LEU A 197 -8.78 9.90 -2.68
N THR A 198 -9.28 11.11 -2.99
CA THR A 198 -9.15 11.69 -4.34
C THR A 198 -7.68 11.84 -4.73
N SER A 199 -6.81 12.25 -3.81
CA SER A 199 -5.37 12.39 -4.08
C SER A 199 -4.67 11.05 -4.33
N VAL A 200 -5.04 10.01 -3.58
CA VAL A 200 -4.53 8.64 -3.82
C VAL A 200 -4.91 8.18 -5.23
N VAL A 201 -6.19 8.28 -5.59
CA VAL A 201 -6.68 7.87 -6.92
C VAL A 201 -6.02 8.70 -8.01
N ALA A 202 -5.93 10.02 -7.82
CA ALA A 202 -5.27 10.90 -8.76
C ALA A 202 -3.81 10.49 -8.96
N LEU A 203 -3.05 10.31 -7.88
CA LEU A 203 -1.62 10.00 -7.95
C LEU A 203 -1.32 8.62 -8.53
N LEU A 204 -2.11 7.60 -8.20
CA LEU A 204 -1.82 6.22 -8.57
C LEU A 204 -2.44 5.79 -9.90
N LEU A 205 -3.53 6.43 -10.33
CA LEU A 205 -4.27 6.02 -11.53
C LEU A 205 -4.31 7.14 -12.58
N VAL A 206 -4.70 8.35 -12.18
CA VAL A 206 -4.93 9.44 -13.14
C VAL A 206 -3.61 10.00 -13.64
N VAL A 207 -2.64 10.26 -12.76
CA VAL A 207 -1.34 10.84 -13.13
C VAL A 207 -0.58 9.92 -14.10
N PRO A 208 -0.43 8.60 -13.85
CA PRO A 208 0.19 7.71 -14.83
C PRO A 208 -0.53 7.69 -16.18
N GLY A 209 -1.87 7.64 -16.18
CA GLY A 209 -2.65 7.65 -17.40
C GLY A 209 -2.59 8.98 -18.18
N VAL A 210 -2.47 10.11 -17.48
CA VAL A 210 -2.28 11.41 -18.14
C VAL A 210 -0.86 11.53 -18.68
N VAL A 211 0.15 11.09 -17.93
CA VAL A 211 1.56 11.13 -18.36
C VAL A 211 1.77 10.23 -19.57
N SER A 212 1.09 9.08 -19.68
CA SER A 212 1.16 8.21 -20.85
C SER A 212 0.54 8.81 -22.12
N LEU A 213 -0.25 9.89 -22.01
CA LEU A 213 -0.82 10.61 -23.15
C LEU A 213 0.04 11.82 -23.58
N LEU A 214 1.07 12.16 -22.81
CA LEU A 214 2.02 13.21 -23.17
C LEU A 214 2.94 12.76 -24.31
N PRO A 215 3.61 13.70 -25.02
CA PRO A 215 4.64 13.36 -25.99
C PRO A 215 5.70 12.42 -25.40
N GLU A 216 6.23 11.51 -26.20
CA GLU A 216 7.17 10.45 -25.78
C GLU A 216 8.35 10.98 -24.94
N SER A 217 8.93 12.12 -25.34
CA SER A 217 10.05 12.74 -24.61
C SER A 217 9.70 13.06 -23.14
N TRP A 218 8.45 13.41 -22.86
CA TRP A 218 7.97 13.70 -21.51
C TRP A 218 7.54 12.43 -20.78
N SER A 219 6.81 11.55 -21.47
CA SER A 219 6.29 10.34 -20.86
C SER A 219 7.41 9.37 -20.46
N GLU A 220 8.44 9.17 -21.29
CA GLU A 220 9.61 8.34 -20.98
C GLU A 220 10.41 8.91 -19.81
N THR A 221 10.48 10.24 -19.69
CA THR A 221 11.23 10.90 -18.62
C THR A 221 10.50 10.86 -17.27
N ILE A 222 9.17 10.98 -17.26
CA ILE A 222 8.38 11.15 -16.02
C ILE A 222 7.80 9.82 -15.53
N SER A 223 7.25 9.01 -16.45
CA SER A 223 6.52 7.79 -16.11
C SER A 223 7.30 6.85 -15.18
N PRO A 224 8.61 6.61 -15.36
CA PRO A 224 9.33 5.65 -14.52
C PRO A 224 9.45 6.09 -13.05
N TYR A 225 9.29 7.39 -12.77
CA TYR A 225 9.42 7.97 -11.43
C TYR A 225 8.10 8.11 -10.67
N LEU A 226 6.98 7.75 -11.29
CA LEU A 226 5.68 7.75 -10.63
C LEU A 226 5.57 6.58 -9.64
N PRO A 227 4.86 6.74 -8.49
CA PRO A 227 4.81 5.70 -7.46
C PRO A 227 4.31 4.34 -7.96
N SER A 228 3.31 4.34 -8.83
CA SER A 228 2.74 3.12 -9.43
C SER A 228 3.75 2.39 -10.30
N ASN A 229 4.45 3.14 -11.16
CA ASN A 229 5.37 2.59 -12.16
C ASN A 229 6.70 2.19 -11.52
N ALA A 230 7.19 2.99 -10.57
CA ALA A 230 8.31 2.62 -9.69
C ALA A 230 8.02 1.33 -8.91
N GLY A 231 6.76 1.15 -8.47
CA GLY A 231 6.22 -0.09 -7.95
C GLY A 231 6.35 -1.26 -8.93
N GLN A 232 5.81 -1.08 -10.13
CA GLN A 232 5.82 -2.10 -11.19
C GLN A 232 7.24 -2.57 -11.54
N ALA A 233 8.22 -1.68 -11.54
CA ALA A 233 9.63 -2.01 -11.85
C ALA A 233 10.21 -3.14 -10.98
N PHE A 234 9.86 -3.22 -9.69
CA PHE A 234 10.32 -4.31 -8.82
C PHE A 234 9.31 -5.46 -8.66
N MET A 235 8.11 -5.33 -9.24
CA MET A 235 7.10 -6.39 -9.33
C MET A 235 7.14 -7.14 -10.68
N SER A 236 7.83 -6.63 -11.69
CA SER A 236 7.97 -7.28 -13.00
C SER A 236 9.24 -8.13 -13.09
N LEU A 237 9.31 -9.04 -14.07
CA LEU A 237 10.50 -9.83 -14.39
C LEU A 237 11.52 -9.07 -15.26
N GLY A 238 11.18 -7.87 -15.73
CA GLY A 238 11.99 -7.06 -16.64
C GLY A 238 11.45 -7.07 -18.07
N GLY A 239 12.19 -6.46 -19.00
CA GLY A 239 11.85 -6.44 -20.43
C GLY A 239 10.99 -5.27 -20.90
N ASP A 240 10.45 -4.45 -19.99
CA ASP A 240 9.80 -3.19 -20.35
C ASP A 240 10.84 -2.04 -20.38
N PRO A 241 11.16 -1.47 -21.56
CA PRO A 241 12.12 -0.37 -21.67
C PRO A 241 11.65 0.90 -20.95
N ASN A 242 10.37 1.00 -20.60
CA ASN A 242 9.78 2.17 -19.92
C ASN A 242 9.83 2.07 -18.39
N LEU A 243 10.34 0.96 -17.84
CA LEU A 243 10.49 0.78 -16.40
C LEU A 243 11.94 0.95 -15.97
N LEU A 244 12.12 1.49 -14.76
CA LEU A 244 13.43 1.50 -14.10
C LEU A 244 13.89 0.06 -13.82
N SER A 245 15.19 -0.10 -13.55
CA SER A 245 15.68 -1.33 -12.95
C SER A 245 14.96 -1.61 -11.62
N PRO A 246 14.77 -2.88 -11.22
CA PRO A 246 14.05 -3.21 -9.99
C PRO A 246 14.57 -2.47 -8.75
N GLN A 247 15.88 -2.32 -8.62
CA GLN A 247 16.50 -1.62 -7.50
C GLN A 247 16.23 -0.12 -7.54
N ALA A 248 16.31 0.50 -8.72
CA ALA A 248 16.03 1.92 -8.89
C ALA A 248 14.54 2.23 -8.67
N GLY A 249 13.64 1.39 -9.18
CA GLY A 249 12.20 1.49 -8.90
C GLY A 249 11.89 1.41 -7.41
N ALA A 250 12.49 0.44 -6.71
CA ALA A 250 12.35 0.32 -5.26
C ALA A 250 12.86 1.57 -4.52
N ALA A 251 14.01 2.12 -4.92
CA ALA A 251 14.57 3.33 -4.34
C ALA A 251 13.66 4.55 -4.55
N VAL A 252 13.12 4.73 -5.76
CA VAL A 252 12.17 5.82 -6.07
C VAL A 252 10.89 5.68 -5.25
N PHE A 253 10.33 4.46 -5.17
CA PHE A 253 9.13 4.21 -4.39
C PHE A 253 9.34 4.50 -2.90
N VAL A 254 10.46 4.05 -2.32
CA VAL A 254 10.85 4.40 -0.94
C VAL A 254 11.04 5.91 -0.78
N GLY A 255 11.61 6.58 -1.78
CA GLY A 255 11.74 8.04 -1.82
C GLY A 255 10.39 8.75 -1.70
N TRP A 256 9.37 8.29 -2.42
CA TRP A 256 8.00 8.79 -2.30
C TRP A 256 7.40 8.59 -0.90
N LEU A 257 7.60 7.41 -0.30
CA LEU A 257 7.14 7.15 1.07
C LEU A 257 7.81 8.08 2.08
N ILE A 258 9.13 8.24 2.00
CA ILE A 258 9.90 9.15 2.87
C ILE A 258 9.43 10.58 2.68
N ALA A 259 9.27 11.04 1.44
CA ALA A 259 8.84 12.40 1.14
C ALA A 259 7.44 12.70 1.70
N LEU A 260 6.46 11.82 1.48
CA LEU A 260 5.09 12.03 1.94
C LEU A 260 4.96 11.89 3.46
N VAL A 261 5.62 10.89 4.06
CA VAL A 261 5.63 10.72 5.53
C VAL A 261 6.35 11.90 6.19
N GLY A 262 7.47 12.35 5.62
CA GLY A 262 8.20 13.54 6.07
C GLY A 262 7.36 14.81 5.97
N ALA A 263 6.64 15.01 4.85
CA ALA A 263 5.70 16.12 4.69
C ALA A 263 4.55 16.07 5.72
N ALA A 264 3.99 14.88 5.97
CA ALA A 264 2.95 14.69 6.98
C ALA A 264 3.47 14.99 8.40
N LEU A 265 4.64 14.48 8.76
CA LEU A 265 5.31 14.71 10.04
C LEU A 265 5.63 16.19 10.25
N THR A 266 6.23 16.85 9.25
CA THR A 266 6.56 18.29 9.34
C THR A 266 5.30 19.15 9.49
N ARG A 267 4.21 18.84 8.78
CA ARG A 267 2.92 19.52 8.95
C ARG A 267 2.32 19.28 10.35
N LEU A 268 2.44 18.08 10.90
CA LEU A 268 1.97 17.73 12.25
C LEU A 268 2.75 18.48 13.35
N LEU A 269 4.06 18.66 13.15
CA LEU A 269 4.94 19.35 14.10
C LEU A 269 4.81 20.88 14.03
N ARG A 270 4.55 21.44 12.84
CA ARG A 270 4.50 22.89 12.62
C ARG A 270 3.12 23.51 12.80
N ARG A 271 2.03 22.73 12.67
CA ARG A 271 0.65 23.23 12.77
C ARG A 271 -0.13 22.49 13.84
N ASP A 272 -0.74 23.25 14.74
CA ASP A 272 -1.73 22.73 15.68
C ASP A 272 -2.93 22.07 14.96
N ALA A 273 -3.57 21.14 15.68
CA ALA A 273 -4.72 20.36 15.23
C ALA A 273 -6.02 20.96 15.79
#